data_AF-A0A2V1D1U1-F1
#
_entry.id   AF-A0A2V1D1U1-F1
#
_cell.length_a   1.000
_cell.length_b   1.000
_cell.length_c   1.000
_cell.angle_alpha   90.00
_cell.angle_beta   90.00
_cell.angle_gamma   90.00
#
_symmetry.space_group_name_H-M   'P 1'
#
loop_
_entity.id
_entity.type
_entity.pdbx_description
1 polymer ?
#
loop_
_entity_poly.entity_id
_entity_poly.type
_entity_poly.pdbx_seq_one_letter_code
_entity_poly.pdbx_strand_id
1 'polypeptide(L)'
;MVSPSTHASLYARQNTYIPIPQPYYTFDTTTPGWLSSTLPLPSSSQTSGTTPLTNLTLLTWNIDFGAPYPRSRMAAALSYLEQLVSHLPSSTAIVIFLQECMDESSPSSLPETLYTSHSHSTVLTENEEEDDEVEEGYEDDDDDETPSDLAQICAAPWIQSRFHLTDVSTQSAAWGARAPYGQVTLVDRRLKVEGVGRMKLVSEFGRSALFCDIRMSRSRENGDGGQEEGQVNVLRLCNVHLDSLSGPLRPVQWHGLTSHLIPHPPPSANTPSLITSLSLSSSATPPAIRASIIAGDTNATRPRDATAPQTHGFTDAYLVRGCVEGAEEGATWGFQSSRRARERFGVSRLDKVVFWSDGGQGDGGIEGERDEARLLEVDSVGRIGIGVVVDVRRRGGGEERDGAQRGARRRVWVTDHYGLMAVFEVGRGWGF
;
A
#
# COMPACT_ATOMS: atom_id res chain seq x y z
N MET A 1 -24.00 4.20 -19.04
CA MET A 1 -23.19 3.16 -19.70
C MET A 1 -22.22 3.84 -20.64
N VAL A 2 -20.94 3.53 -20.52
CA VAL A 2 -19.90 4.04 -21.44
C VAL A 2 -19.95 3.20 -22.72
N SER A 3 -19.76 3.79 -23.90
CA SER A 3 -19.82 3.03 -25.16
C SER A 3 -18.64 2.05 -25.28
N PRO A 4 -18.79 0.93 -26.03
CA PRO A 4 -17.69 -0.01 -26.26
C PRO A 4 -16.44 0.63 -26.90
N SER A 5 -16.62 1.62 -27.77
CA SER A 5 -15.52 2.37 -28.38
C SER A 5 -14.76 3.23 -27.36
N THR A 6 -15.47 3.82 -26.39
CA THR A 6 -14.83 4.57 -25.30
C THR A 6 -14.08 3.63 -24.34
N HIS A 7 -14.58 2.42 -24.06
CA HIS A 7 -13.82 1.42 -23.29
C HIS A 7 -12.50 1.07 -23.97
N ALA A 8 -12.51 0.71 -25.27
CA ALA A 8 -11.28 0.37 -26.00
C ALA A 8 -10.25 1.51 -25.99
N SER A 9 -10.71 2.76 -26.09
CA SER A 9 -9.83 3.94 -26.00
C SER A 9 -9.20 4.10 -24.62
N LEU A 10 -9.93 3.81 -23.52
CA LEU A 10 -9.39 3.89 -22.17
C LEU A 10 -8.32 2.83 -21.89
N TYR A 11 -8.54 1.58 -22.34
CA TYR A 11 -7.52 0.52 -22.26
C TYR A 11 -6.27 0.88 -23.08
N ALA A 12 -6.47 1.36 -24.32
CA ALA A 12 -5.35 1.84 -25.15
C ALA A 12 -4.59 2.98 -24.47
N ARG A 13 -5.29 3.93 -23.84
CA ARG A 13 -4.67 5.01 -23.07
C ARG A 13 -3.90 4.46 -21.87
N GLN A 14 -4.45 3.52 -21.12
CA GLN A 14 -3.74 2.91 -19.98
C GLN A 14 -2.45 2.23 -20.42
N ASN A 15 -2.44 1.57 -21.58
CA ASN A 15 -1.24 0.91 -22.12
C ASN A 15 -0.13 1.90 -22.53
N THR A 16 -0.45 3.19 -22.72
CA THR A 16 0.59 4.22 -22.96
C THR A 16 1.32 4.63 -21.69
N TYR A 17 0.79 4.31 -20.51
CA TYR A 17 1.42 4.61 -19.24
C TYR A 17 2.39 3.49 -18.87
N ILE A 18 3.64 3.90 -18.64
CA ILE A 18 4.71 3.04 -18.15
C ILE A 18 5.13 3.51 -16.75
N PRO A 19 5.62 2.62 -15.88
CA PRO A 19 6.25 3.01 -14.64
C PRO A 19 7.41 3.97 -14.91
N ILE A 20 7.39 5.12 -14.26
CA ILE A 20 8.50 6.08 -14.26
C ILE A 20 9.39 5.75 -13.07
N PRO A 21 10.67 5.38 -13.26
CA PRO A 21 11.58 5.13 -12.16
C PRO A 21 11.74 6.35 -11.25
N GLN A 22 11.82 6.12 -9.93
CA GLN A 22 12.06 7.14 -8.92
C GLN A 22 13.11 6.63 -7.90
N PRO A 23 13.81 7.53 -7.18
CA PRO A 23 14.69 7.10 -6.11
C PRO A 23 13.92 6.46 -4.94
N TYR A 24 14.65 5.76 -4.09
CA TYR A 24 14.25 5.44 -2.72
C TYR A 24 15.26 6.03 -1.74
N TYR A 25 14.93 6.05 -0.45
CA TYR A 25 15.67 6.79 0.55
C TYR A 25 16.08 5.89 1.72
N THR A 26 17.30 6.08 2.18
CA THR A 26 17.84 5.40 3.37
C THR A 26 18.33 6.46 4.34
N PHE A 27 17.86 6.42 5.58
CA PHE A 27 18.36 7.27 6.65
C PHE A 27 19.81 6.91 7.01
N ASP A 28 20.72 7.87 6.87
CA ASP A 28 22.10 7.80 7.32
C ASP A 28 22.20 8.26 8.77
N THR A 29 22.71 7.38 9.63
CA THR A 29 22.92 7.70 11.06
C THR A 29 24.21 8.45 11.31
N THR A 30 25.17 8.44 10.37
CA THR A 30 26.46 9.11 10.51
C THR A 30 26.34 10.60 10.21
N THR A 31 25.60 10.96 9.17
CA THR A 31 25.14 12.31 8.86
C THR A 31 23.61 12.30 8.87
N PRO A 32 22.96 12.56 10.02
CA PRO A 32 21.51 12.40 10.19
C PRO A 32 20.70 13.02 9.05
N GLY A 33 20.11 12.16 8.22
CA GLY A 33 19.35 12.59 7.05
C GLY A 33 18.97 11.45 6.12
N TRP A 34 17.93 11.66 5.31
CA TRP A 34 17.48 10.71 4.30
C TRP A 34 18.30 10.85 3.02
N LEU A 35 19.09 9.83 2.68
CA LEU A 35 19.90 9.79 1.48
C LEU A 35 19.15 9.14 0.32
N SER A 36 19.02 9.88 -0.78
CA SER A 36 18.46 9.35 -2.02
C SER A 36 19.40 8.31 -2.64
N SER A 37 18.85 7.16 -2.99
CA SER A 37 19.53 6.07 -3.67
C SER A 37 18.88 5.82 -5.02
N THR A 38 19.71 5.83 -6.08
CA THR A 38 19.31 5.54 -7.47
C THR A 38 19.96 4.28 -8.02
N LEU A 39 20.88 3.67 -7.27
CA LEU A 39 21.57 2.44 -7.63
C LEU A 39 21.30 1.38 -6.56
N PRO A 40 21.37 0.08 -6.88
CA PRO A 40 21.47 -0.94 -5.85
C PRO A 40 22.69 -0.59 -4.99
N LEU A 41 22.53 -0.46 -3.67
CA LEU A 41 23.70 -0.27 -2.80
C LEU A 41 24.71 -1.40 -3.10
N PRO A 42 26.02 -1.08 -3.17
CA PRO A 42 27.03 -2.14 -3.20
C PRO A 42 26.77 -3.04 -2.01
N SER A 43 26.76 -4.35 -2.25
CA SER A 43 26.51 -5.36 -1.22
C SER A 43 27.41 -5.04 -0.04
N SER A 44 26.85 -4.52 1.06
CA SER A 44 27.57 -4.57 2.32
C SER A 44 27.81 -6.06 2.57
N SER A 45 29.07 -6.41 2.81
CA SER A 45 29.45 -7.78 3.13
C SER A 45 28.47 -8.32 4.16
N GLN A 46 27.67 -9.33 3.78
CA GLN A 46 26.78 -10.02 4.70
C GLN A 46 27.64 -10.38 5.92
N THR A 47 27.34 -9.75 7.05
CA THR A 47 27.95 -10.14 8.32
C THR A 47 27.47 -11.55 8.60
N SER A 48 28.41 -12.48 8.61
CA SER A 48 28.16 -13.89 8.91
C SER A 48 27.56 -13.97 10.33
N GLY A 49 26.23 -14.09 10.44
CA GLY A 49 25.53 -14.09 11.72
C GLY A 49 24.06 -13.63 11.71
N THR A 50 23.52 -13.11 10.61
CA THR A 50 22.10 -12.73 10.53
C THR A 50 21.21 -13.93 10.21
N THR A 51 20.08 -14.06 10.91
CA THR A 51 19.06 -15.09 10.63
C THR A 51 18.59 -14.96 9.18
N PRO A 52 18.58 -16.04 8.37
CA PRO A 52 18.05 -16.01 7.02
C PRO A 52 16.58 -15.55 7.00
N LEU A 53 16.23 -14.77 5.99
CA LEU A 53 14.85 -14.35 5.75
C LEU A 53 14.10 -15.48 5.05
N THR A 54 13.14 -16.08 5.74
CA THR A 54 12.28 -17.16 5.22
C THR A 54 10.88 -16.68 4.87
N ASN A 55 10.45 -15.58 5.47
CA ASN A 55 9.11 -15.03 5.35
C ASN A 55 9.15 -13.56 4.94
N LEU A 56 8.12 -13.14 4.21
CA LEU A 56 7.82 -11.75 3.92
C LEU A 56 6.45 -11.43 4.53
N THR A 57 6.41 -10.53 5.50
CA THR A 57 5.16 -9.90 5.96
C THR A 57 4.92 -8.63 5.18
N LEU A 58 3.76 -8.56 4.52
CA LEU A 58 3.27 -7.36 3.87
C LEU A 58 2.09 -6.80 4.65
N LEU A 59 2.24 -5.56 5.09
CA LEU A 59 1.22 -4.76 5.78
C LEU A 59 0.68 -3.74 4.78
N THR A 60 -0.62 -3.51 4.76
CA THR A 60 -1.23 -2.47 3.93
C THR A 60 -2.36 -1.76 4.65
N TRP A 61 -2.39 -0.42 4.59
CA TRP A 61 -3.37 0.37 5.33
C TRP A 61 -3.62 1.74 4.68
N ASN A 62 -4.88 2.05 4.39
CA ASN A 62 -5.34 3.40 4.03
C ASN A 62 -5.47 4.25 5.30
N ILE A 63 -4.75 5.37 5.37
CA ILE A 63 -4.69 6.22 6.57
C ILE A 63 -5.70 7.37 6.59
N ASP A 64 -6.58 7.45 5.58
CA ASP A 64 -7.68 8.43 5.46
C ASP A 64 -7.19 9.88 5.56
N PHE A 65 -6.77 10.48 4.43
CA PHE A 65 -6.30 11.87 4.41
C PHE A 65 -7.41 12.87 4.74
N GLY A 66 -8.67 12.47 4.55
CA GLY A 66 -9.83 13.36 4.59
C GLY A 66 -10.37 13.60 6.00
N ALA A 67 -10.00 12.76 6.97
CA ALA A 67 -10.48 12.90 8.35
C ALA A 67 -9.72 13.97 9.17
N PRO A 68 -10.37 14.54 10.20
CA PRO A 68 -9.78 15.58 11.05
C PRO A 68 -8.62 15.06 11.92
N TYR A 69 -7.84 15.97 12.50
CA TYR A 69 -6.67 15.65 13.35
C TYR A 69 -5.61 14.79 12.66
N PRO A 70 -5.21 15.10 11.41
CA PRO A 70 -4.28 14.29 10.63
C PRO A 70 -2.98 13.96 11.38
N ARG A 71 -2.41 14.88 12.17
CA ARG A 71 -1.12 14.61 12.83
C ARG A 71 -1.29 13.64 13.98
N SER A 72 -2.28 13.88 14.85
CA SER A 72 -2.60 12.97 15.95
C SER A 72 -2.96 11.57 15.48
N ARG A 73 -3.74 11.45 14.40
CA ARG A 73 -4.10 10.15 13.80
C ARG A 73 -2.88 9.44 13.24
N MET A 74 -2.03 10.12 12.48
CA MET A 74 -0.80 9.53 11.94
C MET A 74 0.17 9.09 13.05
N ALA A 75 0.36 9.89 14.10
CA ALA A 75 1.20 9.51 15.25
C ALA A 75 0.70 8.21 15.91
N ALA A 76 -0.61 8.08 16.09
CA ALA A 76 -1.24 6.87 16.63
C ALA A 76 -1.12 5.68 15.66
N ALA A 77 -1.28 5.90 14.35
CA ALA A 77 -1.06 4.89 13.32
C ALA A 77 0.37 4.33 13.37
N LEU A 78 1.37 5.21 13.42
CA LEU A 78 2.78 4.83 13.50
C LEU A 78 3.11 4.09 14.79
N SER A 79 2.53 4.50 15.92
CA SER A 79 2.70 3.81 17.20
C SER A 79 2.11 2.39 17.17
N TYR A 80 0.92 2.23 16.57
CA TYR A 80 0.30 0.92 16.37
C TYR A 80 1.15 0.02 15.46
N LEU A 81 1.64 0.56 14.33
CA LEU A 81 2.49 -0.17 13.41
C LEU A 81 3.83 -0.56 14.05
N GLU A 82 4.46 0.32 14.83
CA GLU A 82 5.69 0.03 15.59
C GLU A 82 5.47 -1.16 16.53
N GLN A 83 4.39 -1.12 17.31
CA GLN A 83 4.04 -2.21 18.21
C GLN A 83 3.84 -3.51 17.42
N LEU A 84 3.09 -3.48 16.32
CA LEU A 84 2.84 -4.67 15.50
C LEU A 84 4.13 -5.27 14.94
N VAL A 85 5.01 -4.45 14.36
CA VAL A 85 6.26 -4.93 13.74
C VAL A 85 7.33 -5.36 14.75
N SER A 86 7.24 -4.89 16.00
CA SER A 86 8.17 -5.28 17.08
C SER A 86 7.97 -6.72 17.56
N HIS A 87 6.79 -7.30 17.34
CA HIS A 87 6.48 -8.69 17.71
C HIS A 87 6.79 -9.70 16.60
N LEU A 88 7.19 -9.24 15.41
CA LEU A 88 7.46 -10.13 14.28
C LEU A 88 8.84 -10.79 14.40
N PRO A 89 8.97 -12.08 14.03
CA PRO A 89 10.24 -12.81 14.11
C PRO A 89 11.36 -12.15 13.30
N SER A 90 12.61 -12.31 13.75
CA SER A 90 13.77 -11.82 13.02
C SER A 90 13.97 -12.51 11.67
N SER A 91 13.42 -13.71 11.45
CA SER A 91 13.41 -14.41 10.15
C SER A 91 12.42 -13.82 9.14
N THR A 92 11.63 -12.82 9.53
CA THR A 92 10.58 -12.22 8.70
C THR A 92 11.01 -10.84 8.22
N ALA A 93 11.05 -10.65 6.91
CA ALA A 93 11.18 -9.34 6.28
C ALA A 93 9.83 -8.61 6.29
N ILE A 94 9.85 -7.28 6.35
CA ILE A 94 8.62 -6.47 6.44
C ILE A 94 8.54 -5.48 5.29
N VAL A 95 7.36 -5.37 4.69
CA VAL A 95 7.01 -4.27 3.80
C VAL A 95 5.70 -3.65 4.27
N ILE A 96 5.62 -2.32 4.30
CA ILE A 96 4.42 -1.58 4.69
C ILE A 96 3.98 -0.69 3.54
N PHE A 97 2.72 -0.81 3.15
CA PHE A 97 2.06 -0.01 2.12
C PHE A 97 1.05 0.93 2.76
N LEU A 98 1.31 2.22 2.69
CA LEU A 98 0.36 3.25 3.10
C LEU A 98 -0.27 3.90 1.85
N GLN A 99 -1.57 4.15 1.92
CA GLN A 99 -2.34 4.92 0.94
C GLN A 99 -2.91 6.15 1.63
N GLU A 100 -3.23 7.19 0.86
CA GLU A 100 -3.77 8.45 1.37
C GLU A 100 -2.81 9.23 2.28
N CYS A 101 -1.50 9.06 2.14
CA CYS A 101 -0.55 9.92 2.85
C CYS A 101 -0.59 11.35 2.27
N MET A 102 -0.53 12.37 3.14
CA MET A 102 -0.55 13.79 2.79
C MET A 102 0.41 14.61 3.69
N ASP A 103 0.97 15.67 3.13
CA ASP A 103 1.65 16.75 3.87
C ASP A 103 1.06 18.09 3.43
N GLU A 104 1.33 19.15 4.17
CA GLU A 104 1.05 20.53 3.77
C GLU A 104 1.51 20.81 2.31
N SER A 105 0.54 21.04 1.44
CA SER A 105 0.79 21.66 0.14
C SER A 105 0.64 23.17 0.27
N SER A 106 1.63 23.94 -0.19
CA SER A 106 1.61 25.42 -0.23
C SER A 106 0.22 25.99 -0.58
N PRO A 107 -0.23 27.08 0.07
CA PRO A 107 -1.61 27.56 0.04
C PRO A 107 -1.96 28.24 -1.28
N SER A 108 -2.18 27.45 -2.33
CA SER A 108 -3.02 27.82 -3.47
C SER A 108 -3.26 26.59 -4.31
N SER A 109 -4.44 25.95 -4.23
CA SER A 109 -5.13 25.28 -5.35
C SER A 109 -6.05 24.12 -4.98
N LEU A 110 -6.32 23.81 -3.71
CA LEU A 110 -7.40 22.86 -3.45
C LEU A 110 -8.75 23.52 -3.73
N PRO A 111 -9.55 23.03 -4.69
CA PRO A 111 -10.93 23.47 -4.80
C PRO A 111 -11.68 22.96 -3.57
N GLU A 112 -12.45 23.86 -2.95
CA GLU A 112 -13.37 23.63 -1.81
C GLU A 112 -14.31 22.41 -2.02
N THR A 113 -14.48 21.98 -3.27
CA THR A 113 -15.32 20.85 -3.68
C THR A 113 -14.76 19.46 -3.34
N LEU A 114 -13.47 19.33 -3.03
CA LEU A 114 -12.89 18.04 -2.58
C LEU A 114 -13.03 17.84 -1.07
N TYR A 115 -13.05 18.92 -0.28
CA TYR A 115 -13.30 18.87 1.16
C TYR A 115 -14.77 18.56 1.48
N THR A 116 -15.71 19.01 0.64
CA THR A 116 -17.16 18.94 0.90
C THR A 116 -17.84 17.60 0.61
N SER A 117 -17.09 16.51 0.35
CA SER A 117 -17.70 15.19 0.12
C SER A 117 -17.20 14.04 1.00
N HIS A 118 -16.23 14.28 1.90
CA HIS A 118 -15.66 13.22 2.74
C HIS A 118 -15.61 13.56 4.24
N SER A 119 -16.14 14.70 4.68
CA SER A 119 -16.36 14.98 6.11
C SER A 119 -17.53 14.15 6.66
N HIS A 120 -17.26 12.86 6.90
CA HIS A 120 -18.18 11.96 7.57
C HIS A 120 -17.59 11.56 8.91
N SER A 121 -17.71 12.50 9.85
CA SER A 121 -17.55 12.38 11.30
C SER A 121 -17.28 10.96 11.82
N THR A 122 -16.01 10.69 12.15
CA THR A 122 -15.51 9.53 12.90
C THR A 122 -15.52 9.78 14.42
N VAL A 123 -16.45 10.61 14.92
CA VAL A 123 -16.62 10.79 16.38
C VAL A 123 -17.14 9.48 16.99
N LEU A 124 -16.49 9.02 18.05
CA LEU A 124 -17.09 8.05 18.96
C LEU A 124 -17.98 8.79 19.97
N THR A 125 -19.30 8.77 19.78
CA THR A 125 -20.24 9.17 20.84
C THR A 125 -20.61 7.93 21.65
N GLU A 126 -20.38 7.96 22.96
CA GLU A 126 -20.68 6.84 23.89
C GLU A 126 -22.16 6.83 24.33
N ASN A 127 -23.02 7.71 23.82
CA ASN A 127 -24.45 7.73 24.12
C ASN A 127 -25.27 7.59 22.83
N GLU A 128 -26.05 6.52 22.78
CA GLU A 128 -27.20 6.36 21.90
C GLU A 128 -28.23 7.44 22.30
N GLU A 129 -28.78 8.17 21.33
CA GLU A 129 -29.72 9.29 21.48
C GLU A 129 -29.09 10.65 21.85
N GLU A 130 -28.55 11.38 20.87
CA GLU A 130 -28.60 12.85 20.81
C GLU A 130 -28.12 13.36 19.44
N ASP A 131 -29.11 13.80 18.66
CA ASP A 131 -29.16 14.94 17.74
C ASP A 131 -28.01 15.24 16.77
N ASP A 132 -28.36 15.10 15.49
CA ASP A 132 -27.90 15.95 14.39
C ASP A 132 -28.22 17.43 14.70
N GLU A 133 -27.45 18.10 15.56
CA GLU A 133 -27.56 19.55 15.76
C GLU A 133 -26.20 20.26 15.72
N VAL A 134 -26.10 21.09 14.67
CA VAL A 134 -25.27 22.29 14.45
C VAL A 134 -23.74 22.13 14.29
N GLU A 135 -23.33 22.24 13.03
CA GLU A 135 -22.05 22.82 12.59
C GLU A 135 -21.91 24.24 13.17
N GLU A 136 -21.25 24.39 14.32
CA GLU A 136 -20.65 25.67 14.71
C GLU A 136 -19.14 25.53 14.70
N GLY A 137 -18.48 26.49 14.05
CA GLY A 137 -17.05 26.51 13.75
C GLY A 137 -16.19 26.25 14.99
N TYR A 138 -15.35 25.22 14.89
CA TYR A 138 -14.37 24.87 15.90
C TYR A 138 -13.02 25.47 15.48
N GLU A 139 -12.43 26.29 16.34
CA GLU A 139 -11.01 26.64 16.27
C GLU A 139 -10.25 25.53 17.01
N ASP A 140 -9.90 24.45 16.32
CA ASP A 140 -9.05 23.39 16.88
C ASP A 140 -7.61 23.94 17.11
N ASP A 141 -6.72 23.19 17.78
CA ASP A 141 -5.31 23.60 17.89
C ASP A 141 -4.71 23.71 16.47
N ASP A 142 -4.33 24.93 16.04
CA ASP A 142 -3.88 25.26 14.66
C ASP A 142 -2.80 24.29 14.12
N ASP A 143 -2.02 23.69 15.02
CA ASP A 143 -0.95 22.76 14.67
C ASP A 143 -1.44 21.38 14.18
N ASP A 144 -2.61 20.87 14.61
CA ASP A 144 -3.09 19.51 14.24
C ASP A 144 -4.01 19.51 13.01
N GLU A 145 -4.39 20.66 12.49
CA GLU A 145 -5.20 20.76 11.27
C GLU A 145 -4.38 20.52 10.00
N THR A 146 -3.06 20.75 10.05
CA THR A 146 -2.19 20.62 8.90
C THR A 146 -1.55 19.22 8.84
N PRO A 147 -1.77 18.45 7.75
CA PRO A 147 -1.20 17.11 7.61
C PRO A 147 0.33 17.18 7.50
N SER A 148 1.00 16.18 8.08
CA SER A 148 2.47 16.08 8.11
C SER A 148 2.92 14.63 8.13
N ASP A 149 2.25 13.78 7.34
CA ASP A 149 2.43 12.33 7.36
C ASP A 149 3.86 11.91 7.03
N LEU A 150 4.44 12.45 5.95
CA LEU A 150 5.80 12.08 5.54
C LEU A 150 6.81 12.63 6.54
N ALA A 151 6.57 13.82 7.10
CA ALA A 151 7.42 14.37 8.15
C ALA A 151 7.45 13.45 9.38
N GLN A 152 6.30 12.93 9.82
CA GLN A 152 6.20 11.99 10.94
C GLN A 152 6.82 10.63 10.61
N ILE A 153 6.56 10.07 9.42
CA ILE A 153 7.19 8.84 8.93
C ILE A 153 8.71 8.99 8.91
N CYS A 154 9.22 10.11 8.39
CA CYS A 154 10.65 10.40 8.29
C CYS A 154 11.32 10.62 9.65
N ALA A 155 10.58 11.10 10.65
CA ALA A 155 11.08 11.39 12.00
C ALA A 155 11.02 10.17 12.93
N ALA A 156 10.24 9.15 12.61
CA ALA A 156 10.05 7.97 13.47
C ALA A 156 11.35 7.14 13.60
N PRO A 157 11.91 6.95 14.81
CA PRO A 157 13.19 6.26 15.00
C PRO A 157 13.19 4.79 14.54
N TRP A 158 12.09 4.07 14.76
CA TRP A 158 11.95 2.68 14.31
C TRP A 158 11.93 2.58 12.78
N ILE A 159 11.40 3.60 12.08
CA ILE A 159 11.43 3.69 10.62
C ILE A 159 12.85 3.98 10.13
N GLN A 160 13.49 5.02 10.70
CA GLN A 160 14.87 5.40 10.37
C GLN A 160 15.87 4.25 10.57
N SER A 161 15.65 3.37 11.54
CA SER A 161 16.56 2.25 11.82
C SER A 161 16.33 1.02 10.92
N ARG A 162 15.08 0.76 10.52
CA ARG A 162 14.70 -0.53 9.91
C ARG A 162 14.27 -0.46 8.45
N PHE A 163 13.88 0.71 7.93
CA PHE A 163 13.25 0.81 6.61
C PHE A 163 13.99 1.73 5.63
N HIS A 164 13.90 1.36 4.35
CA HIS A 164 13.98 2.25 3.21
C HIS A 164 12.60 2.87 2.94
N LEU A 165 12.56 4.10 2.45
CA LEU A 165 11.33 4.80 2.07
C LEU A 165 11.29 5.05 0.57
N THR A 166 10.13 4.89 -0.07
CA THR A 166 9.96 5.31 -1.48
C THR A 166 9.84 6.82 -1.65
N ASP A 167 9.32 7.50 -0.63
CA ASP A 167 9.01 8.92 -0.65
C ASP A 167 9.31 9.52 0.72
N VAL A 168 9.94 10.71 0.73
CA VAL A 168 10.24 11.50 1.96
C VAL A 168 9.60 12.89 1.91
N SER A 169 8.88 13.21 0.83
CA SER A 169 8.09 14.41 0.68
C SER A 169 6.99 14.21 -0.35
N THR A 170 5.89 14.95 -0.22
CA THR A 170 4.79 15.00 -1.19
C THR A 170 5.10 15.86 -2.42
N GLN A 171 6.16 16.67 -2.35
CA GLN A 171 6.60 17.54 -3.45
C GLN A 171 7.33 16.80 -4.58
N SER A 172 7.45 15.47 -4.49
CA SER A 172 8.06 14.70 -5.56
C SER A 172 7.20 14.81 -6.83
N ALA A 173 7.84 15.11 -7.96
CA ALA A 173 7.16 15.16 -9.26
C ALA A 173 6.43 13.85 -9.61
N ALA A 174 6.75 12.75 -8.92
CA ALA A 174 6.18 11.43 -9.14
C ALA A 174 4.71 11.32 -8.68
N TRP A 175 4.28 12.04 -7.63
CA TRP A 175 2.89 12.01 -7.15
C TRP A 175 1.94 12.70 -8.14
N GLY A 176 2.51 13.52 -9.04
CA GLY A 176 1.78 14.28 -10.04
C GLY A 176 1.40 15.65 -9.49
N ALA A 177 1.56 16.69 -10.32
CA ALA A 177 1.46 18.10 -9.92
C ALA A 177 0.09 18.55 -9.35
N ARG A 178 -0.89 17.65 -9.20
CA ARG A 178 -2.25 17.94 -8.71
C ARG A 178 -2.81 16.88 -7.75
N ALA A 179 -2.03 15.87 -7.35
CA ALA A 179 -2.49 14.87 -6.40
C ALA A 179 -2.20 15.38 -4.97
N PRO A 180 -3.22 15.66 -4.15
CA PRO A 180 -2.98 16.21 -2.82
C PRO A 180 -2.53 15.16 -1.81
N TYR A 181 -2.70 13.87 -2.13
CA TYR A 181 -2.27 12.72 -1.34
C TYR A 181 -1.70 11.64 -2.27
N GLY A 182 -1.13 10.58 -1.69
CA GLY A 182 -0.53 9.52 -2.46
C GLY A 182 -0.22 8.26 -1.65
N GLN A 183 0.73 7.49 -2.17
CA GLN A 183 1.13 6.19 -1.61
C GLN A 183 2.59 6.24 -1.20
N VAL A 184 2.90 5.64 -0.06
CA VAL A 184 4.27 5.49 0.46
C VAL A 184 4.49 4.01 0.76
N THR A 185 5.67 3.51 0.41
CA THR A 185 6.08 2.14 0.75
C THR A 185 7.32 2.18 1.62
N LEU A 186 7.28 1.44 2.73
CA LEU A 186 8.41 1.20 3.63
C LEU A 186 8.92 -0.22 3.35
N VAL A 187 10.22 -0.36 3.04
CA VAL A 187 10.84 -1.66 2.73
C VAL A 187 11.90 -1.97 3.77
N ASP A 188 11.85 -3.15 4.41
CA ASP A 188 12.87 -3.58 5.38
C ASP A 188 14.27 -3.50 4.76
N ARG A 189 15.21 -2.85 5.46
CA ARG A 189 16.58 -2.59 4.99
C ARG A 189 17.41 -3.83 4.70
N ARG A 190 16.95 -4.99 5.18
CA ARG A 190 17.59 -6.28 4.89
C ARG A 190 17.26 -6.76 3.47
N LEU A 191 16.21 -6.22 2.84
CA LEU A 191 15.84 -6.51 1.47
C LEU A 191 16.62 -5.61 0.50
N LYS A 192 17.15 -6.20 -0.57
CA LYS A 192 17.84 -5.45 -1.61
C LYS A 192 16.85 -4.87 -2.62
N VAL A 193 16.69 -3.54 -2.60
CA VAL A 193 15.85 -2.81 -3.57
C VAL A 193 16.62 -2.65 -4.89
N GLU A 194 16.09 -3.20 -5.98
CA GLU A 194 16.65 -3.09 -7.33
C GLU A 194 16.13 -1.87 -8.10
N GLY A 195 14.90 -1.45 -7.79
CA GLY A 195 14.25 -0.31 -8.42
C GLY A 195 12.94 0.05 -7.77
N VAL A 196 12.59 1.33 -7.86
CA VAL A 196 11.29 1.85 -7.46
C VAL A 196 10.76 2.66 -8.64
N GLY A 197 9.47 2.57 -8.91
CA GLY A 197 8.86 3.39 -9.95
C GLY A 197 7.38 3.56 -9.74
N ARG A 198 6.80 4.53 -10.43
CA ARG A 198 5.40 4.88 -10.27
C ARG A 198 4.74 5.03 -11.63
N MET A 199 3.61 4.38 -11.81
CA MET A 199 2.84 4.44 -13.05
C MET A 199 1.54 5.18 -12.80
N LYS A 200 1.20 6.12 -13.69
CA LYS A 200 -0.13 6.74 -13.69
C LYS A 200 -1.20 5.71 -14.03
N LEU A 201 -2.34 5.83 -13.38
CA LEU A 201 -3.54 5.09 -13.75
C LEU A 201 -4.50 6.02 -14.48
N VAL A 202 -5.22 5.47 -15.45
CA VAL A 202 -6.42 6.10 -15.99
C VAL A 202 -7.40 6.21 -14.84
N SER A 203 -7.62 7.44 -14.39
CA SER A 203 -8.23 7.70 -13.09
C SER A 203 -9.01 9.02 -13.09
N GLU A 204 -10.14 9.03 -12.38
CA GLU A 204 -10.90 10.24 -12.03
C GLU A 204 -10.29 10.97 -10.81
N PHE A 205 -9.49 10.27 -10.00
CA PHE A 205 -8.94 10.74 -8.73
C PHE A 205 -7.42 10.96 -8.76
N GLY A 206 -6.80 10.91 -9.95
CA GLY A 206 -5.35 11.07 -10.09
C GLY A 206 -4.55 9.90 -9.51
N ARG A 207 -5.11 8.69 -9.46
CA ARG A 207 -4.49 7.50 -8.86
C ARG A 207 -3.22 7.06 -9.60
N SER A 208 -2.34 6.40 -8.85
CA SER A 208 -1.10 5.81 -9.36
C SER A 208 -0.89 4.40 -8.79
N ALA A 209 0.01 3.65 -9.40
CA ALA A 209 0.54 2.39 -8.87
C ALA A 209 2.02 2.58 -8.52
N LEU A 210 2.40 2.31 -7.28
CA LEU A 210 3.78 2.43 -6.79
C LEU A 210 4.43 1.05 -6.72
N PHE A 211 5.50 0.86 -7.47
CA PHE A 211 6.20 -0.40 -7.63
C PHE A 211 7.54 -0.40 -6.87
N CYS A 212 7.89 -1.55 -6.29
CA CYS A 212 9.21 -1.80 -5.71
C CYS A 212 9.70 -3.18 -6.16
N ASP A 213 10.85 -3.23 -6.82
CA ASP A 213 11.53 -4.47 -7.19
C ASP A 213 12.48 -4.89 -6.07
N ILE A 214 12.20 -6.04 -5.45
CA ILE A 214 13.05 -6.64 -4.43
C ILE A 214 13.84 -7.77 -5.07
N ARG A 215 15.18 -7.73 -4.94
CA ARG A 215 16.04 -8.78 -5.50
C ARG A 215 15.71 -10.12 -4.87
N MET A 216 15.72 -11.14 -5.71
CA MET A 216 15.64 -12.54 -5.28
C MET A 216 16.90 -13.28 -5.71
N SER A 217 17.34 -14.22 -4.89
CA SER A 217 18.41 -15.17 -5.17
C SER A 217 17.85 -16.58 -5.22
N ARG A 218 18.44 -17.43 -6.08
CA ARG A 218 18.12 -18.86 -6.15
C ARG A 218 19.31 -19.65 -5.60
N SER A 219 19.08 -20.49 -4.60
CA SER A 219 20.09 -21.40 -4.05
C SER A 219 20.47 -22.44 -5.11
N ARG A 220 21.78 -22.65 -5.30
CA ARG A 220 22.32 -23.68 -6.20
C ARG A 220 22.50 -24.98 -5.41
N GLU A 221 21.41 -25.65 -5.08
CA GLU A 221 21.50 -27.04 -4.64
C GLU A 221 21.61 -27.93 -5.88
N ASN A 222 22.76 -28.60 -6.03
CA ASN A 222 23.09 -29.60 -7.05
C ASN A 222 23.12 -29.15 -8.52
N GLY A 223 24.18 -28.43 -8.92
CA GLY A 223 24.78 -28.57 -10.26
C GLY A 223 23.96 -28.26 -11.51
N ASP A 224 22.70 -27.84 -11.40
CA ASP A 224 21.88 -27.50 -12.56
C ASP A 224 22.25 -26.11 -13.09
N GLY A 225 22.86 -26.10 -14.27
CA GLY A 225 23.48 -24.95 -14.93
C GLY A 225 22.50 -23.98 -15.57
N GLY A 226 21.44 -23.58 -14.85
CA GLY A 226 20.32 -22.83 -15.43
C GLY A 226 20.23 -21.34 -15.10
N GLN A 227 21.21 -20.72 -14.42
CA GLN A 227 21.24 -19.25 -14.38
C GLN A 227 21.90 -18.74 -15.66
N GLU A 228 21.12 -18.05 -16.50
CA GLU A 228 21.70 -17.12 -17.47
C GLU A 228 22.58 -16.13 -16.69
N GLU A 229 23.89 -16.22 -16.89
CA GLU A 229 24.86 -15.36 -16.22
C GLU A 229 24.45 -13.89 -16.38
N GLY A 230 24.16 -13.22 -15.26
CA GLY A 230 23.82 -11.79 -15.23
C GLY A 230 22.34 -11.43 -15.12
N GLN A 231 21.39 -12.38 -15.20
CA GLN A 231 19.96 -12.06 -15.05
C GLN A 231 19.61 -11.72 -13.59
N VAL A 232 19.02 -10.54 -13.37
CA VAL A 232 18.47 -10.15 -12.06
C VAL A 232 17.06 -10.73 -11.93
N ASN A 233 16.78 -11.44 -10.84
CA ASN A 233 15.46 -11.95 -10.50
C ASN A 233 14.84 -11.06 -9.43
N VAL A 234 13.55 -10.73 -9.55
CA VAL A 234 12.86 -9.86 -8.60
C VAL A 234 11.47 -10.37 -8.21
N LEU A 235 11.10 -10.04 -6.97
CA LEU A 235 9.73 -9.95 -6.50
C LEU A 235 9.27 -8.50 -6.69
N ARG A 236 8.28 -8.27 -7.55
CA ARG A 236 7.73 -6.94 -7.80
C ARG A 236 6.52 -6.66 -6.90
N LEU A 237 6.70 -5.75 -5.95
CA LEU A 237 5.67 -5.31 -5.02
C LEU A 237 4.94 -4.09 -5.62
N CYS A 238 3.62 -3.99 -5.45
CA CYS A 238 2.79 -2.93 -6.00
C CYS A 238 1.77 -2.40 -4.98
N ASN A 239 2.04 -1.21 -4.45
CA ASN A 239 1.13 -0.47 -3.57
C ASN A 239 0.12 0.28 -4.44
N VAL A 240 -1.17 0.04 -4.22
CA VAL A 240 -2.27 0.63 -5.01
C VAL A 240 -3.28 1.34 -4.13
N HIS A 241 -3.83 2.43 -4.66
CA HIS A 241 -5.12 2.96 -4.27
C HIS A 241 -5.91 3.15 -5.57
N LEU A 242 -6.85 2.26 -5.85
CA LEU A 242 -7.66 2.30 -7.08
C LEU A 242 -8.80 3.32 -7.01
N ASP A 243 -9.41 3.65 -8.14
CA ASP A 243 -10.45 4.68 -8.20
C ASP A 243 -11.59 4.40 -7.21
N SER A 244 -11.92 5.43 -6.42
CA SER A 244 -12.91 5.35 -5.36
C SER A 244 -14.33 5.36 -5.89
N LEU A 245 -15.28 5.32 -4.95
CA LEU A 245 -16.71 5.27 -5.23
C LEU A 245 -17.01 4.11 -6.18
N SER A 246 -17.91 4.31 -7.13
CA SER A 246 -18.41 3.25 -7.99
C SER A 246 -18.00 3.37 -9.47
N GLY A 247 -17.00 4.21 -9.73
CA GLY A 247 -16.58 4.61 -11.06
C GLY A 247 -16.23 3.43 -11.99
N PRO A 248 -16.31 3.63 -13.32
CA PRO A 248 -16.12 2.57 -14.30
C PRO A 248 -14.66 2.22 -14.57
N LEU A 249 -13.70 2.92 -13.97
CA LEU A 249 -12.29 2.87 -14.38
C LEU A 249 -11.47 1.75 -13.75
N ARG A 250 -11.88 1.17 -12.62
CA ARG A 250 -11.13 0.08 -11.96
C ARG A 250 -10.76 -1.10 -12.88
N PRO A 251 -11.62 -1.59 -13.79
CA PRO A 251 -11.22 -2.60 -14.79
C PRO A 251 -10.05 -2.17 -15.68
N VAL A 252 -10.03 -0.90 -16.11
CA VAL A 252 -8.92 -0.35 -16.89
C VAL A 252 -7.64 -0.29 -16.04
N GLN A 253 -7.76 0.05 -14.76
CA GLN A 253 -6.63 0.09 -13.83
C GLN A 253 -6.04 -1.30 -13.59
N TRP A 254 -6.87 -2.31 -13.33
CA TRP A 254 -6.44 -3.71 -13.21
C TRP A 254 -5.73 -4.22 -14.47
N HIS A 255 -6.22 -3.87 -15.66
CA HIS A 255 -5.53 -4.18 -16.92
C HIS A 255 -4.14 -3.55 -16.99
N GLY A 256 -4.01 -2.28 -16.59
CA GLY A 256 -2.71 -1.60 -16.51
C GLY A 256 -1.75 -2.29 -15.54
N LEU A 257 -2.24 -2.67 -14.35
CA LEU A 257 -1.45 -3.41 -13.35
C LEU A 257 -0.95 -4.75 -13.91
N THR A 258 -1.85 -5.53 -14.51
CA THR A 258 -1.55 -6.84 -15.10
C THR A 258 -0.39 -6.76 -16.10
N SER A 259 -0.46 -5.77 -17.00
CA SER A 259 0.53 -5.55 -18.07
C SER A 259 1.96 -5.31 -17.58
N HIS A 260 2.14 -4.94 -16.30
CA HIS A 260 3.44 -4.60 -15.69
C HIS A 260 3.86 -5.51 -14.53
N LEU A 261 2.97 -6.42 -14.09
CA LEU A 261 3.17 -7.30 -12.94
C LEU A 261 3.16 -8.78 -13.30
N ILE A 262 2.58 -9.13 -14.45
CA ILE A 262 2.60 -10.50 -14.97
C ILE A 262 3.44 -10.50 -16.26
N PRO A 263 4.55 -11.26 -16.32
CA PRO A 263 5.26 -11.52 -17.56
C PRO A 263 4.35 -12.12 -18.62
N HIS A 264 4.17 -11.39 -19.70
CA HIS A 264 3.53 -11.87 -20.91
C HIS A 264 4.58 -12.13 -21.99
N PRO A 265 4.49 -13.22 -22.76
CA PRO A 265 5.29 -13.37 -23.95
C PRO A 265 4.99 -12.19 -24.90
N PRO A 266 6.01 -11.64 -25.59
CA PRO A 266 5.80 -10.54 -26.50
C PRO A 266 4.79 -10.95 -27.59
N PRO A 267 3.81 -10.09 -27.95
CA PRO A 267 2.79 -10.43 -28.94
C PRO A 267 3.37 -10.77 -30.32
N SER A 268 4.57 -10.28 -30.61
CA SER A 268 5.38 -10.64 -31.76
C SER A 268 6.86 -10.38 -31.46
N ALA A 269 7.78 -10.99 -32.21
CA ALA A 269 9.22 -10.76 -32.06
C ALA A 269 9.64 -9.27 -32.16
N ASN A 270 8.80 -8.41 -32.75
CA ASN A 270 9.07 -6.99 -32.97
C ASN A 270 8.28 -6.06 -32.02
N THR A 271 7.49 -6.60 -31.09
CA THR A 271 6.77 -5.80 -30.11
C THR A 271 7.44 -5.96 -28.75
N PRO A 272 8.05 -4.90 -28.19
CA PRO A 272 8.67 -4.97 -26.88
C PRO A 272 7.62 -5.34 -25.82
N SER A 273 8.02 -6.11 -24.82
CA SER A 273 7.22 -6.31 -23.61
C SER A 273 6.95 -4.96 -22.95
N LEU A 274 5.74 -4.77 -22.40
CA LEU A 274 5.42 -3.57 -21.62
C LEU A 274 6.18 -3.52 -20.29
N ILE A 275 6.74 -4.66 -19.84
CA ILE A 275 7.54 -4.73 -18.61
C ILE A 275 8.72 -3.79 -18.72
N THR A 276 8.63 -2.70 -17.97
CA THR A 276 9.65 -1.67 -17.88
C THR A 276 10.59 -1.98 -16.71
N SER A 277 11.89 -1.78 -16.94
CA SER A 277 12.88 -1.78 -15.85
C SER A 277 12.59 -0.61 -14.91
N LEU A 278 12.50 -0.90 -13.61
CA LEU A 278 12.42 0.13 -12.57
C LEU A 278 13.81 0.58 -12.10
N SER A 279 14.87 -0.09 -12.57
CA SER A 279 16.22 0.28 -12.20
C SER A 279 16.63 1.54 -12.96
N LEU A 280 17.15 2.52 -12.23
CA LEU A 280 17.82 3.68 -12.78
C LEU A 280 19.25 3.36 -13.26
N SER A 281 19.73 2.12 -13.04
CA SER A 281 21.00 1.63 -13.57
C SER A 281 20.89 1.24 -15.04
N SER A 282 21.92 1.55 -15.82
CA SER A 282 22.04 1.25 -17.26
C SER A 282 22.30 -0.23 -17.58
N SER A 283 21.82 -1.17 -16.76
CA SER A 283 21.87 -2.61 -17.05
C SER A 283 21.21 -2.90 -18.40
N ALA A 284 21.89 -3.69 -19.24
CA ALA A 284 21.43 -4.01 -20.59
C ALA A 284 20.17 -4.90 -20.61
N THR A 285 19.90 -5.65 -19.52
CA THR A 285 18.72 -6.51 -19.38
C THR A 285 17.83 -6.05 -18.23
N PRO A 286 16.50 -5.93 -18.45
CA PRO A 286 15.56 -5.64 -17.39
C PRO A 286 15.48 -6.82 -16.40
N PRO A 287 15.18 -6.56 -15.11
CA PRO A 287 14.97 -7.64 -14.15
C PRO A 287 13.84 -8.57 -14.57
N ALA A 288 14.02 -9.87 -14.33
CA ALA A 288 13.02 -10.89 -14.55
C ALA A 288 12.10 -10.95 -13.33
N ILE A 289 10.83 -10.59 -13.52
CA ILE A 289 9.80 -10.70 -12.49
C ILE A 289 9.48 -12.19 -12.30
N ARG A 290 9.82 -12.73 -11.14
CA ARG A 290 9.54 -14.13 -10.79
C ARG A 290 8.25 -14.27 -9.99
N ALA A 291 7.86 -13.20 -9.30
CA ALA A 291 6.57 -13.07 -8.68
C ALA A 291 6.21 -11.60 -8.52
N SER A 292 4.93 -11.33 -8.28
CA SER A 292 4.43 -10.00 -7.97
C SER A 292 3.33 -10.04 -6.92
N ILE A 293 3.25 -8.99 -6.09
CA ILE A 293 2.20 -8.81 -5.08
C ILE A 293 1.60 -7.42 -5.26
N ILE A 294 0.29 -7.34 -5.41
CA ILE A 294 -0.49 -6.10 -5.32
C ILE A 294 -1.16 -6.07 -3.96
N ALA A 295 -1.05 -4.93 -3.28
CA ALA A 295 -1.79 -4.71 -2.04
C ALA A 295 -2.17 -3.24 -1.85
N GLY A 296 -3.28 -3.02 -1.15
CA GLY A 296 -3.82 -1.70 -0.84
C GLY A 296 -5.31 -1.61 -1.02
N ASP A 297 -5.82 -0.38 -0.93
CA ASP A 297 -7.23 -0.06 -1.14
C ASP A 297 -7.59 -0.20 -2.62
N THR A 298 -8.25 -1.31 -2.96
CA THR A 298 -8.71 -1.57 -4.32
C THR A 298 -10.09 -0.99 -4.60
N ASN A 299 -10.72 -0.36 -3.60
CA ASN A 299 -12.04 0.22 -3.67
C ASN A 299 -13.07 -0.75 -4.28
N ALA A 300 -13.02 -2.02 -3.85
CA ALA A 300 -13.83 -3.10 -4.41
C ALA A 300 -15.31 -3.05 -4.01
N THR A 301 -15.99 -1.97 -4.41
CA THR A 301 -17.37 -1.61 -4.03
C THR A 301 -18.43 -2.19 -4.96
N ARG A 302 -18.05 -2.85 -6.06
CA ARG A 302 -18.98 -3.43 -7.05
C ARG A 302 -18.78 -4.93 -7.22
N PRO A 303 -19.82 -5.67 -7.64
CA PRO A 303 -19.70 -7.11 -7.91
C PRO A 303 -18.56 -7.47 -8.86
N ARG A 304 -18.27 -6.63 -9.86
CA ARG A 304 -17.14 -6.82 -10.79
C ARG A 304 -15.77 -6.76 -10.10
N ASP A 305 -15.65 -6.02 -9.00
CA ASP A 305 -14.38 -5.82 -8.28
C ASP A 305 -14.07 -7.01 -7.35
N ALA A 306 -15.10 -7.77 -6.98
CA ALA A 306 -14.97 -8.98 -6.17
C ALA A 306 -14.05 -10.01 -6.85
N THR A 307 -14.25 -10.21 -8.16
CA THR A 307 -13.49 -11.16 -8.99
C THR A 307 -12.41 -10.52 -9.85
N ALA A 308 -12.23 -9.19 -9.76
CA ALA A 308 -11.31 -8.46 -10.63
C ALA A 308 -9.87 -9.00 -10.57
N PRO A 309 -9.28 -9.34 -9.39
CA PRO A 309 -7.94 -9.93 -9.35
C PRO A 309 -7.83 -11.22 -10.19
N GLN A 310 -8.78 -12.14 -10.02
CA GLN A 310 -8.77 -13.45 -10.67
C GLN A 310 -8.97 -13.35 -12.17
N THR A 311 -9.87 -12.47 -12.63
CA THR A 311 -10.07 -12.24 -14.07
C THR A 311 -8.84 -11.61 -14.74
N HIS A 312 -7.90 -11.10 -13.95
CA HIS A 312 -6.64 -10.49 -14.40
C HIS A 312 -5.42 -11.39 -14.10
N GLY A 313 -5.63 -12.66 -13.73
CA GLY A 313 -4.55 -13.64 -13.55
C GLY A 313 -3.85 -13.60 -12.20
N PHE A 314 -4.37 -12.83 -11.23
CA PHE A 314 -3.87 -12.82 -9.86
C PHE A 314 -4.64 -13.79 -8.97
N THR A 315 -3.94 -14.39 -8.02
CA THR A 315 -4.56 -15.11 -6.91
C THR A 315 -4.81 -14.17 -5.74
N ASP A 316 -5.97 -14.29 -5.10
CA ASP A 316 -6.29 -13.54 -3.89
C ASP A 316 -5.84 -14.29 -2.65
N ALA A 317 -5.00 -13.65 -1.83
CA ALA A 317 -4.42 -14.24 -0.64
C ALA A 317 -5.47 -14.59 0.42
N TYR A 318 -6.59 -13.85 0.48
CA TYR A 318 -7.69 -14.16 1.39
C TYR A 318 -8.43 -15.43 0.95
N LEU A 319 -8.69 -15.57 -0.35
CA LEU A 319 -9.45 -16.71 -0.89
C LEU A 319 -8.64 -18.02 -0.91
N VAL A 320 -7.32 -17.96 -1.19
CA VAL A 320 -6.48 -19.17 -1.17
C VAL A 320 -6.36 -19.77 0.24
N ARG A 321 -6.61 -18.98 1.29
CA ARG A 321 -6.69 -19.45 2.68
C ARG A 321 -8.06 -20.03 3.06
N GLY A 322 -8.95 -20.21 2.07
CA GLY A 322 -10.28 -20.79 2.26
C GLY A 322 -11.32 -19.80 2.78
N CYS A 323 -11.00 -18.51 2.84
CA CYS A 323 -11.96 -17.49 3.24
C CYS A 323 -12.92 -17.14 2.09
N VAL A 324 -14.05 -16.50 2.43
CA VAL A 324 -15.18 -16.31 1.50
C VAL A 324 -15.34 -14.84 1.12
N GLU A 325 -15.36 -14.55 -0.18
CA GLU A 325 -15.59 -13.20 -0.69
C GLU A 325 -16.97 -12.67 -0.30
N GLY A 326 -17.01 -11.44 0.19
CA GLY A 326 -18.25 -10.80 0.66
C GLY A 326 -18.67 -11.18 2.08
N ALA A 327 -17.95 -12.08 2.74
CA ALA A 327 -18.15 -12.35 4.17
C ALA A 327 -17.68 -11.17 5.03
N GLU A 328 -18.38 -10.92 6.13
CA GLU A 328 -18.14 -9.78 7.03
C GLU A 328 -16.74 -9.84 7.67
N GLU A 329 -16.22 -11.05 7.90
CA GLU A 329 -14.89 -11.31 8.44
C GLU A 329 -13.78 -10.79 7.52
N GLY A 330 -14.06 -10.72 6.22
CA GLY A 330 -13.16 -10.17 5.22
C GLY A 330 -13.32 -8.67 5.02
N ALA A 331 -14.38 -8.04 5.55
CA ALA A 331 -14.62 -6.63 5.35
C ALA A 331 -13.54 -5.78 6.05
N THR A 332 -13.03 -4.80 5.32
CA THR A 332 -11.98 -3.86 5.76
C THR A 332 -12.49 -2.44 5.89
N TRP A 333 -13.74 -2.17 5.50
CA TRP A 333 -14.36 -0.85 5.61
C TRP A 333 -15.79 -0.94 6.15
N GLY A 334 -16.24 0.14 6.79
CA GLY A 334 -17.61 0.34 7.26
C GLY A 334 -17.77 0.27 8.77
N PHE A 335 -16.92 -0.48 9.48
CA PHE A 335 -17.03 -0.62 10.94
C PHE A 335 -16.58 0.62 11.70
N GLN A 336 -15.50 1.27 11.24
CA GLN A 336 -14.93 2.49 11.81
C GLN A 336 -15.41 3.76 11.11
N SER A 337 -16.41 3.64 10.23
CA SER A 337 -17.02 4.76 9.51
C SER A 337 -18.19 5.35 10.30
N SER A 338 -18.59 6.59 9.96
CA SER A 338 -19.80 7.19 10.53
C SER A 338 -21.04 6.32 10.32
N ARG A 339 -22.04 6.44 11.21
CA ARG A 339 -23.32 5.71 11.08
C ARG A 339 -23.96 5.95 9.72
N ARG A 340 -24.00 7.20 9.25
CA ARG A 340 -24.54 7.58 7.94
C ARG A 340 -23.80 6.90 6.79
N ALA A 341 -22.47 6.84 6.84
CA ALA A 341 -21.67 6.18 5.82
C ALA A 341 -21.91 4.66 5.83
N ARG A 342 -21.92 4.03 7.01
CA ARG A 342 -22.21 2.60 7.18
C ARG A 342 -23.61 2.22 6.71
N GLU A 343 -24.63 3.01 7.02
CA GLU A 343 -26.01 2.77 6.55
C GLU A 343 -26.14 2.94 5.03
N ARG A 344 -25.41 3.89 4.45
CA ARG A 344 -25.46 4.17 3.00
C ARG A 344 -24.72 3.12 2.16
N PHE A 345 -23.56 2.68 2.62
CA PHE A 345 -22.64 1.87 1.81
C PHE A 345 -22.45 0.44 2.33
N GLY A 346 -22.83 0.15 3.58
CA GLY A 346 -22.62 -1.15 4.21
C GLY A 346 -21.17 -1.42 4.58
N VAL A 347 -20.90 -2.63 5.06
CA VAL A 347 -19.53 -3.14 5.27
C VAL A 347 -19.03 -3.79 3.99
N SER A 348 -17.74 -3.63 3.68
CA SER A 348 -17.17 -4.15 2.42
C SER A 348 -15.67 -4.45 2.56
N ARG A 349 -15.19 -5.39 1.75
CA ARG A 349 -13.75 -5.70 1.61
C ARG A 349 -13.16 -4.84 0.49
N LEU A 350 -12.71 -3.64 0.85
CA LEU A 350 -12.12 -2.69 -0.11
C LEU A 350 -10.65 -3.01 -0.38
N ASP A 351 -9.94 -3.36 0.68
CA ASP A 351 -8.51 -3.66 0.66
C ASP A 351 -8.29 -5.12 0.29
N LYS A 352 -7.31 -5.37 -0.58
CA LYS A 352 -6.97 -6.73 -1.05
C LYS A 352 -5.45 -6.92 -1.06
N VAL A 353 -5.02 -8.16 -0.82
CA VAL A 353 -3.65 -8.62 -1.10
C VAL A 353 -3.76 -9.74 -2.13
N VAL A 354 -3.19 -9.53 -3.30
CA VAL A 354 -3.28 -10.47 -4.43
C VAL A 354 -1.90 -10.64 -5.06
N PHE A 355 -1.63 -11.79 -5.66
CA PHE A 355 -0.29 -12.12 -6.11
C PHE A 355 -0.28 -12.98 -7.37
N TRP A 356 0.85 -12.94 -8.07
CA TRP A 356 1.20 -13.84 -9.16
C TRP A 356 2.59 -14.42 -8.90
N SER A 357 2.83 -15.65 -9.33
CA SER A 357 4.11 -16.34 -9.20
C SER A 357 4.39 -17.19 -10.43
N ASP A 358 5.65 -17.21 -10.87
CA ASP A 358 6.14 -18.17 -11.86
C ASP A 358 5.93 -19.62 -11.36
N GLY A 359 5.68 -20.54 -12.29
CA GLY A 359 5.35 -21.95 -11.99
C GLY A 359 3.87 -22.23 -11.71
N GLY A 360 3.01 -21.20 -11.65
CA GLY A 360 1.56 -21.35 -11.49
C GLY A 360 1.13 -21.85 -10.11
N GLN A 361 -0.19 -21.80 -9.88
CA GLN A 361 -0.81 -22.39 -8.71
C GLN A 361 -1.38 -23.75 -9.14
N GLY A 362 -0.79 -24.85 -8.68
CA GLY A 362 -1.38 -26.18 -8.90
C GLY A 362 -2.86 -26.14 -8.54
N ASP A 363 -3.69 -26.63 -9.45
CA ASP A 363 -5.15 -26.62 -9.54
C ASP A 363 -5.92 -27.30 -8.39
N GLY A 364 -5.33 -27.42 -7.20
CA GLY A 364 -5.88 -28.24 -6.12
C GLY A 364 -5.88 -29.73 -6.43
N GLY A 365 -5.17 -30.17 -7.48
CA GLY A 365 -4.99 -31.57 -7.84
C GLY A 365 -4.19 -32.35 -6.78
N ILE A 366 -4.76 -33.50 -6.42
CA ILE A 366 -4.23 -34.69 -5.74
C ILE A 366 -2.96 -34.47 -4.88
N GLU A 367 -3.14 -34.65 -3.57
CA GLU A 367 -2.06 -34.89 -2.61
C GLU A 367 -1.13 -36.02 -3.11
N GLY A 368 0.05 -35.66 -3.65
CA GLY A 368 1.01 -36.68 -4.07
C GLY A 368 2.22 -36.20 -4.89
N GLU A 369 2.10 -35.11 -5.66
CA GLU A 369 3.22 -34.56 -6.47
C GLU A 369 3.58 -33.12 -6.06
N ARG A 370 3.64 -32.87 -4.75
CA ARG A 370 4.09 -31.59 -4.19
C ARG A 370 5.58 -31.67 -3.87
N ASP A 371 6.48 -31.30 -4.79
CA ASP A 371 7.85 -30.97 -4.34
C ASP A 371 8.72 -30.12 -5.28
N GLU A 372 8.22 -29.58 -6.40
CA GLU A 372 8.98 -28.57 -7.15
C GLU A 372 8.23 -27.22 -7.29
N ALA A 373 8.71 -26.24 -6.51
CA ALA A 373 8.90 -24.84 -6.89
C ALA A 373 7.69 -23.87 -6.97
N ARG A 374 6.81 -23.79 -5.95
CA ARG A 374 6.01 -22.56 -5.74
C ARG A 374 6.87 -21.48 -5.08
N LEU A 375 7.07 -20.35 -5.75
CA LEU A 375 7.97 -19.29 -5.25
C LEU A 375 7.33 -18.46 -4.11
N LEU A 376 6.01 -18.22 -4.16
CA LEU A 376 5.26 -17.61 -3.05
C LEU A 376 4.16 -18.55 -2.56
N GLU A 377 4.11 -18.76 -1.25
CA GLU A 377 3.00 -19.41 -0.56
C GLU A 377 2.43 -18.47 0.51
N VAL A 378 1.10 -18.40 0.59
CA VAL A 378 0.43 -17.59 1.63
C VAL A 378 0.28 -18.42 2.88
N ASP A 379 0.98 -18.04 3.94
CA ASP A 379 0.82 -18.64 5.26
C ASP A 379 -0.48 -18.14 5.93
N SER A 380 -0.63 -16.82 6.02
CA SER A 380 -1.76 -16.20 6.70
C SER A 380 -2.12 -14.83 6.13
N VAL A 381 -3.39 -14.44 6.28
CA VAL A 381 -3.91 -13.10 6.00
C VAL A 381 -4.86 -12.71 7.13
N GLY A 382 -4.64 -11.54 7.73
CA GLY A 382 -5.45 -11.02 8.83
C GLY A 382 -5.69 -9.52 8.72
N ARG A 383 -6.69 -9.03 9.46
CA ARG A 383 -6.99 -7.60 9.57
C ARG A 383 -6.11 -6.95 10.63
N ILE A 384 -5.72 -5.70 10.39
CA ILE A 384 -4.98 -4.85 11.33
C ILE A 384 -5.71 -3.51 11.48
N GLY A 385 -5.29 -2.69 12.45
CA GLY A 385 -5.86 -1.36 12.64
C GLY A 385 -7.27 -1.36 13.23
N ILE A 386 -7.76 -2.51 13.69
CA ILE A 386 -9.07 -2.65 14.34
C ILE A 386 -9.02 -1.96 15.70
N GLY A 387 -9.92 -1.01 15.93
CA GLY A 387 -10.10 -0.40 17.22
C GLY A 387 -9.07 0.70 17.55
N VAL A 388 -8.27 1.15 16.57
CA VAL A 388 -7.20 2.12 16.86
C VAL A 388 -7.78 3.54 16.93
N VAL A 389 -7.74 4.11 18.13
CA VAL A 389 -8.25 5.46 18.45
C VAL A 389 -7.15 6.37 18.95
N VAL A 390 -7.36 7.68 18.81
CA VAL A 390 -6.55 8.71 19.45
C VAL A 390 -7.43 9.67 20.24
N ASP A 391 -6.96 10.05 21.43
CA ASP A 391 -7.56 11.08 22.26
C ASP A 391 -7.09 12.46 21.79
N VAL A 392 -7.99 13.21 21.15
CA VAL A 392 -7.75 14.59 20.71
C VAL A 392 -8.39 15.59 21.67
N ARG A 393 -7.78 16.77 21.81
CA ARG A 393 -8.32 17.83 22.67
C ARG A 393 -9.32 18.66 21.89
N ARG A 394 -10.48 18.94 22.49
CA ARG A 394 -11.41 19.95 21.97
C ARG A 394 -10.92 21.34 22.40
N ARG A 395 -10.81 22.28 21.47
CA ARG A 395 -10.59 23.69 21.77
C ARG A 395 -11.88 24.47 21.45
N GLY A 396 -12.36 25.24 22.43
CA GLY A 396 -13.56 26.08 22.33
C GLY A 396 -14.90 25.41 22.71
N GLY A 397 -15.58 25.98 23.71
CA GLY A 397 -16.97 25.66 24.06
C GLY A 397 -17.26 25.53 25.56
N GLY A 398 -17.10 26.60 26.34
CA GLY A 398 -17.57 26.66 27.73
C GLY A 398 -17.05 27.88 28.48
N GLU A 399 -17.94 28.82 28.78
CA GLU A 399 -17.66 29.96 29.66
C GLU A 399 -17.07 29.51 31.00
N GLU A 400 -16.11 30.30 31.48
CA GLU A 400 -15.39 30.13 32.73
C GLU A 400 -16.34 30.00 33.94
N ARG A 401 -16.36 28.83 34.57
CA ARG A 401 -16.60 28.71 36.01
C ARG A 401 -15.68 27.66 36.61
N ASP A 402 -14.83 28.11 37.54
CA ASP A 402 -14.10 27.33 38.52
C ASP A 402 -12.95 26.41 38.04
N GLY A 403 -11.83 27.02 37.66
CA GLY A 403 -10.48 26.63 38.13
C GLY A 403 -9.90 25.23 37.83
N ALA A 404 -10.59 24.36 37.11
CA ALA A 404 -10.12 23.00 36.79
C ALA A 404 -10.13 22.76 35.28
N GLN A 405 -9.05 23.17 34.61
CA GLN A 405 -8.91 22.98 33.17
C GLN A 405 -8.52 21.52 32.84
N ARG A 406 -9.52 20.65 32.71
CA ARG A 406 -9.41 19.41 31.93
C ARG A 406 -10.28 19.58 30.69
N GLY A 407 -9.69 20.03 29.59
CA GLY A 407 -10.39 20.11 28.30
C GLY A 407 -11.01 18.76 27.96
N ALA A 408 -12.26 18.76 27.47
CA ALA A 408 -12.95 17.56 27.04
C ALA A 408 -12.09 16.85 25.97
N ARG A 409 -11.70 15.60 26.25
CA ARG A 409 -10.96 14.75 25.30
C ARG A 409 -11.99 14.01 24.47
N ARG A 410 -11.82 14.04 23.15
CA ARG A 410 -12.65 13.31 22.21
C ARG A 410 -11.84 12.14 21.66
N ARG A 411 -12.45 10.96 21.57
CA ARG A 411 -11.85 9.81 20.88
C ARG A 411 -12.26 9.82 19.43
N VAL A 412 -11.28 9.73 18.54
CA VAL A 412 -11.46 9.60 17.10
C VAL A 412 -10.72 8.38 16.59
N TRP A 413 -11.28 7.69 15.61
CA TRP A 413 -10.58 6.62 14.91
C TRP A 413 -9.37 7.16 14.17
N VAL A 414 -8.30 6.37 14.09
CA VAL A 414 -7.13 6.70 13.26
C VAL A 414 -7.48 6.74 11.78
N THR A 415 -8.37 5.86 11.32
CA THR A 415 -8.86 5.77 9.94
C THR A 415 -10.18 5.00 9.96
N ASP A 416 -11.02 5.18 8.95
CA ASP A 416 -12.24 4.39 8.78
C ASP A 416 -11.98 3.00 8.13
N HIS A 417 -10.74 2.73 7.72
CA HIS A 417 -10.28 1.44 7.21
C HIS A 417 -9.63 0.55 8.29
N TYR A 418 -9.93 -0.75 8.24
CA TYR A 418 -8.99 -1.77 8.69
C TYR A 418 -7.92 -1.99 7.62
N GLY A 419 -6.69 -2.24 8.05
CA GLY A 419 -5.62 -2.68 7.16
C GLY A 419 -5.60 -4.20 7.02
N LEU A 420 -4.68 -4.69 6.19
CA LEU A 420 -4.37 -6.12 6.06
C LEU A 420 -2.91 -6.41 6.39
N MET A 421 -2.67 -7.58 6.98
CA MET A 421 -1.35 -8.20 7.16
C MET A 421 -1.37 -9.56 6.47
N ALA A 422 -0.52 -9.74 5.48
CA ALA A 422 -0.33 -11.01 4.78
C ALA A 422 1.09 -11.53 5.02
N VAL A 423 1.22 -12.80 5.39
CA VAL A 423 2.51 -13.48 5.55
C VAL A 423 2.71 -14.44 4.39
N PHE A 424 3.82 -14.24 3.68
CA PHE A 424 4.26 -15.10 2.59
C PHE A 424 5.48 -15.91 3.01
N GLU A 425 5.46 -17.21 2.72
CA GLU A 425 6.64 -18.06 2.69
C GLU A 425 7.28 -18.00 1.31
N VAL A 426 8.60 -17.86 1.28
CA VAL A 426 9.38 -17.94 0.04
C VAL A 426 9.74 -19.40 -0.19
N GLY A 427 9.40 -19.91 -1.38
CA GLY A 427 9.61 -21.31 -1.75
C GLY A 427 11.04 -21.79 -1.60
N ARG A 428 11.20 -23.11 -1.38
CA ARG A 428 12.51 -23.75 -1.27
C ARG A 428 13.40 -23.41 -2.46
N GLY A 429 14.66 -23.09 -2.17
CA GLY A 429 15.63 -22.69 -3.17
C GLY A 429 15.53 -21.23 -3.62
N TRP A 430 14.61 -20.42 -3.08
CA TRP A 430 14.59 -18.97 -3.27
C TRP A 430 14.83 -18.22 -1.96
N GLY A 431 15.36 -17.01 -2.04
CA GLY A 431 15.61 -16.13 -0.90
C GLY A 431 15.80 -14.67 -1.33
N PHE A 432 15.95 -13.77 -0.35
CA PHE A 432 16.18 -12.34 -0.55
C PHE A 432 17.66 -11.96 -0.50
#